data_AF-A0A095CAS1-F1
#
_entry.id   AF-A0A095CAS1-F1
#
_cell.length_a   1.000
_cell.length_b   1.000
_cell.length_c   1.000
_cell.angle_alpha   90.00
_cell.angle_beta   90.00
_cell.angle_gamma   90.00
#
_symmetry.space_group_name_H-M   'P 1'
#
loop_
_entity.id
_entity.type
_entity.pdbx_description
1 polymer ?
#
loop_
_entity_poly.entity_id
_entity_poly.type
_entity_poly.pdbx_seq_one_letter_code
_entity_poly.pdbx_strand_id
1 'polypeptide(L)'
;MSVNCTSGPSPRDDIKLIRSLIPVTGPSPTDPSKIVNDLLMPCSPGDHGAIEMDWKKVPSDKLREPPVAMHDMLSSLERNKPTVNAEDLAKHRKFTDEFGQEGS
;
A
#
# COMPACT_ATOMS: atom_id res chain seq x y z
N MET A 1 -22.31 14.57 -10.54
CA MET A 1 -22.25 13.29 -9.82
C MET A 1 -21.23 13.42 -8.70
N SER A 2 -21.68 13.45 -7.44
CA SER A 2 -20.79 13.42 -6.28
C SER A 2 -20.35 11.98 -6.02
N VAL A 3 -19.05 11.73 -6.00
CA VAL A 3 -18.50 10.46 -5.55
C VAL A 3 -18.61 10.39 -4.04
N ASN A 4 -19.55 9.58 -3.55
CA ASN A 4 -19.66 9.26 -2.13
C ASN A 4 -18.58 8.24 -1.79
N CYS A 5 -17.63 8.62 -0.93
CA CYS A 5 -16.71 7.70 -0.25
C CYS A 5 -17.50 6.86 0.76
N THR A 6 -18.24 5.84 0.30
CA THR A 6 -18.97 4.94 1.19
C THR A 6 -18.00 3.97 1.85
N SER A 7 -17.77 4.19 3.15
CA SER A 7 -17.61 3.17 4.21
C SER A 7 -17.03 1.83 3.77
N GLY A 8 -15.72 1.78 3.56
CA GLY A 8 -14.94 0.54 3.62
C GLY A 8 -14.58 0.17 5.07
N PRO A 9 -14.30 -1.12 5.36
CA PRO A 9 -13.87 -1.56 6.68
C PRO A 9 -12.61 -0.82 7.15
N SER A 10 -12.46 -0.69 8.47
CA SER A 10 -11.49 0.21 9.09
C SER A 10 -10.02 -0.08 8.69
N PRO A 11 -9.16 0.95 8.51
CA PRO A 11 -7.79 0.80 8.00
C PRO A 11 -6.77 0.09 8.91
N ARG A 12 -7.19 -0.57 9.99
CA ARG A 12 -6.28 -1.23 10.95
C ARG A 12 -5.93 -2.67 10.57
N ASP A 13 -6.52 -3.21 9.50
CA ASP A 13 -6.39 -4.62 9.13
C ASP A 13 -5.24 -4.94 8.15
N ASP A 14 -4.52 -3.94 7.64
CA ASP A 14 -3.54 -4.16 6.56
C ASP A 14 -2.13 -4.51 7.08
N ILE A 15 -1.89 -4.36 8.39
CA ILE A 15 -0.72 -4.97 9.06
C ILE A 15 -1.24 -6.04 10.02
N LYS A 16 -2.10 -6.93 9.50
CA LYS A 16 -2.23 -8.25 10.13
C LYS A 16 -0.84 -8.86 10.14
N LEU A 17 -0.32 -9.12 11.34
CA LEU A 17 0.89 -9.89 11.58
C LEU A 17 0.98 -11.00 10.53
N ILE A 18 2.00 -10.98 9.67
CA ILE A 18 2.21 -11.97 8.60
C ILE A 18 2.47 -13.32 9.26
N ARG A 19 1.37 -13.99 9.61
CA ARG A 19 1.35 -15.22 10.38
C ARG A 19 0.88 -16.39 9.53
N SER A 20 0.17 -16.11 8.45
CA SER A 20 -0.36 -17.13 7.53
C SER A 20 0.28 -16.95 6.15
N LEU A 21 0.96 -17.99 5.69
CA LEU A 21 1.71 -18.02 4.43
C LEU A 21 1.20 -19.18 3.57
N ILE A 22 1.01 -18.93 2.27
CA ILE A 22 0.55 -19.94 1.31
C ILE A 22 1.66 -20.24 0.29
N PRO A 23 1.91 -21.51 -0.07
CA PRO A 23 2.83 -21.85 -1.13
C PRO A 23 2.27 -21.42 -2.50
N VAL A 24 3.10 -20.72 -3.28
CA VAL A 24 2.77 -20.23 -4.61
C VAL A 24 3.85 -20.63 -5.61
N THR A 25 3.43 -20.80 -6.86
CA THR A 25 4.34 -21.01 -7.98
C THR A 25 4.63 -19.70 -8.67
N GLY A 26 5.89 -19.40 -8.94
CA GLY A 26 6.27 -18.16 -9.60
C GLY A 26 7.74 -18.12 -10.03
N PRO A 27 8.17 -17.05 -10.71
CA PRO A 27 9.57 -16.87 -11.06
C PRO A 27 10.40 -16.66 -9.79
N SER A 28 11.60 -17.25 -9.76
CA SER A 28 12.54 -17.10 -8.65
C SER A 28 12.91 -15.62 -8.46
N PRO A 29 13.04 -15.14 -7.20
CA PRO A 29 13.56 -13.81 -6.92
C PRO A 29 14.97 -13.56 -7.50
N THR A 30 15.79 -14.60 -7.60
CA THR A 30 17.21 -14.51 -8.01
C THR A 30 17.40 -14.70 -9.51
N ASP A 31 16.56 -15.50 -10.16
CA ASP A 31 16.64 -15.78 -11.60
C ASP A 31 15.23 -15.80 -12.22
N PRO A 32 14.82 -14.72 -12.93
CA PRO A 32 13.49 -14.61 -13.52
C PRO A 32 13.16 -15.70 -14.55
N SER A 33 14.17 -16.39 -15.09
CA SER A 33 14.00 -17.44 -16.10
C SER A 33 13.58 -18.79 -15.50
N LYS A 34 13.73 -18.95 -14.18
CA LYS A 34 13.40 -20.20 -13.48
C LYS A 34 12.10 -20.05 -12.70
N ILE A 35 11.16 -20.95 -12.96
CA ILE A 35 9.91 -21.06 -12.22
C ILE A 35 10.12 -22.02 -11.05
N VAL A 36 9.78 -21.57 -9.84
CA VAL A 36 9.92 -22.34 -8.61
C VAL A 36 8.55 -22.44 -7.91
N ASN A 37 8.28 -23.61 -7.33
CA ASN A 37 6.97 -23.95 -6.75
C ASN A 37 6.94 -23.84 -5.22
N ASP A 38 8.03 -23.40 -4.59
CA ASP A 38 8.22 -23.38 -3.14
C ASP A 38 8.26 -21.95 -2.57
N LEU A 39 7.74 -20.98 -3.31
CA LEU A 39 7.65 -19.60 -2.88
C LEU A 39 6.50 -19.44 -1.88
N LEU A 40 6.65 -18.54 -0.92
CA LEU A 40 5.66 -18.28 0.12
C LEU A 40 5.16 -16.84 0.01
N MET A 41 3.83 -16.67 0.00
CA MET A 41 3.19 -15.36 -0.05
C MET A 41 2.30 -15.16 1.19
N PRO A 42 2.27 -13.96 1.79
CA PRO A 42 1.33 -13.65 2.86
C PRO A 42 -0.12 -13.81 2.38
N CYS A 43 -0.94 -14.50 3.17
CA CYS A 43 -2.35 -14.76 2.85
C CYS A 43 -3.26 -14.49 4.04
N SER A 44 -4.57 -14.52 3.81
CA SER A 44 -5.56 -14.44 4.89
C SER A 44 -5.57 -15.76 5.66
N PRO A 45 -5.73 -15.76 7.00
CA PRO A 45 -5.79 -16.99 7.79
C PRO A 45 -6.95 -17.93 7.44
N GLY A 46 -7.91 -17.48 6.62
CA GLY A 46 -9.04 -18.28 6.14
C GLY A 46 -8.81 -18.99 4.79
N ASP A 47 -7.65 -18.81 4.15
CA ASP A 47 -7.40 -19.36 2.82
C ASP A 47 -7.02 -20.85 2.86
N HIS A 48 -7.54 -21.63 1.91
CA HIS A 48 -7.25 -23.05 1.81
C HIS A 48 -5.77 -23.28 1.48
N GLY A 49 -5.03 -23.90 2.40
CA GLY A 49 -3.58 -24.12 2.25
C GLY A 49 -2.72 -23.08 2.96
N ALA A 50 -3.32 -22.18 3.75
CA ALA A 50 -2.60 -21.29 4.64
C ALA A 50 -1.85 -22.09 5.73
N ILE A 51 -0.55 -21.90 5.80
CA ILE A 51 0.32 -22.47 6.82
C ILE A 51 0.64 -21.37 7.83
N GLU A 52 0.35 -21.61 9.11
CA GLU A 52 0.78 -20.69 10.16
C GLU A 52 2.29 -20.79 10.38
N MET A 53 3.03 -19.77 9.96
CA MET A 53 4.46 -19.62 10.18
C MET A 53 4.83 -18.14 10.33
N ASP A 54 5.85 -17.88 11.15
CA ASP A 54 6.37 -16.53 11.36
C ASP A 54 7.24 -16.12 10.16
N TRP A 55 6.99 -14.94 9.61
CA TRP A 55 7.72 -14.42 8.45
C TRP A 55 9.25 -14.36 8.66
N LYS A 56 9.72 -14.20 9.91
CA LYS A 56 11.15 -14.20 10.24
C LYS A 56 11.85 -15.55 10.03
N LYS A 57 11.09 -16.64 9.98
CA LYS A 57 11.61 -18.00 9.77
C LYS A 57 11.62 -18.40 8.30
N VAL A 58 11.09 -17.56 7.41
CA VAL A 58 11.06 -17.80 5.97
C VAL A 58 12.39 -17.38 5.36
N PRO A 59 13.05 -18.26 4.57
CA PRO A 59 14.23 -17.86 3.80
C PRO A 59 13.89 -16.76 2.79
N SER A 60 14.72 -15.72 2.70
CA SER A 60 14.50 -14.58 1.80
C SER A 60 14.37 -14.99 0.33
N ASP A 61 15.10 -16.04 -0.09
CA ASP A 61 15.07 -16.57 -1.46
C ASP A 61 13.73 -17.21 -1.86
N LYS A 62 12.88 -17.49 -0.87
CA LYS A 62 11.56 -18.11 -1.05
C LYS A 62 10.40 -17.16 -0.79
N LEU A 63 10.68 -15.90 -0.46
CA LEU A 63 9.63 -14.93 -0.18
C LEU A 63 9.12 -14.35 -1.50
N ARG A 64 7.81 -14.43 -1.71
CA ARG A 64 7.14 -13.75 -2.81
C ARG A 64 6.44 -12.51 -2.29
N GLU A 65 6.95 -11.35 -2.71
CA GLU A 65 6.31 -10.08 -2.41
C GLU A 65 4.96 -9.99 -3.14
N PRO A 66 3.89 -9.58 -2.45
CA PRO A 66 2.60 -9.34 -3.10
C PRO A 66 2.72 -8.16 -4.08
N PRO A 67 2.06 -8.21 -5.24
CA PRO A 67 2.07 -7.10 -6.19
C PRO A 67 1.32 -5.90 -5.60
N VAL A 68 1.87 -4.70 -5.77
CA VAL A 68 1.21 -3.46 -5.39
C VAL A 68 0.04 -3.20 -6.34
N ALA A 69 -1.16 -3.04 -5.80
CA ALA A 69 -2.37 -2.75 -6.55
C ALA A 69 -2.89 -1.34 -6.26
N MET A 70 -3.80 -0.85 -7.09
CA MET A 70 -4.33 0.51 -6.96
C MET A 70 -4.99 0.78 -5.61
N HIS A 71 -5.56 -0.25 -4.97
CA HIS A 71 -6.14 -0.13 -3.63
C HIS A 71 -5.11 0.31 -2.57
N ASP A 72 -3.86 -0.15 -2.66
CA ASP A 72 -2.79 0.23 -1.73
C ASP A 72 -2.50 1.74 -1.81
N MET A 73 -2.55 2.29 -3.03
CA MET A 73 -2.36 3.71 -3.28
C MET A 73 -3.53 4.53 -2.73
N LEU A 74 -4.77 4.08 -2.96
CA LEU A 74 -5.97 4.75 -2.44
C LEU A 74 -5.99 4.75 -0.90
N SER A 75 -5.73 3.61 -0.26
CA SER A 75 -5.64 3.52 1.19
C SER A 75 -4.50 4.37 1.77
N SER A 76 -3.39 4.51 1.03
CA SER A 76 -2.30 5.43 1.41
C SER A 76 -2.75 6.89 1.34
N LEU A 77 -3.51 7.29 0.31
CA LEU A 77 -4.04 8.65 0.20
C LEU A 77 -5.04 8.96 1.32
N GLU A 78 -5.91 8.01 1.68
CA GLU A 78 -6.88 8.18 2.76
C GLU A 78 -6.21 8.37 4.14
N ARG A 79 -5.07 7.71 4.36
CA ARG A 79 -4.30 7.83 5.62
C ARG A 79 -3.52 9.14 5.71
N ASN A 80 -3.13 9.71 4.58
CA ASN A 80 -2.33 10.93 4.55
C ASN A 80 -3.26 12.16 4.55
N LYS A 81 -3.29 12.87 5.68
CA LYS A 81 -3.99 14.15 5.76
C LYS A 81 -3.31 15.17 4.82
N PRO A 82 -4.09 15.94 4.04
CA PRO A 82 -3.52 17.02 3.24
C PRO A 82 -2.85 18.04 4.16
N THR A 83 -1.62 18.40 3.85
CA THR A 83 -0.79 19.30 4.68
C THR A 83 -1.09 20.78 4.46
N VAL A 84 -1.79 21.12 3.38
CA VAL A 84 -2.15 22.49 3.02
C VAL A 84 -3.60 22.75 3.38
N ASN A 85 -3.82 23.76 4.22
CA ASN A 85 -5.15 24.21 4.62
C ASN A 85 -5.70 25.22 3.60
N ALA A 86 -7.02 25.23 3.41
CA ALA A 86 -7.67 26.16 2.48
C ALA A 86 -7.46 27.65 2.86
N GLU A 87 -7.34 27.95 4.15
CA GLU A 87 -7.06 29.32 4.63
C GLU A 87 -5.66 29.79 4.25
N ASP A 88 -4.69 28.87 4.21
CA ASP A 88 -3.31 29.16 3.82
C ASP A 88 -3.22 29.52 2.32
N LEU A 89 -3.95 28.77 1.49
CA LEU A 89 -4.11 29.06 0.06
C LEU A 89 -4.75 30.43 -0.20
N ALA A 90 -5.68 30.88 0.65
CA ALA A 90 -6.32 32.19 0.50
C ALA A 90 -5.34 33.35 0.77
N LYS A 91 -4.44 33.18 1.75
CA LYS A 91 -3.38 34.16 2.04
C LYS A 91 -2.39 34.27 0.88
N HIS A 92 -2.00 33.14 0.30
CA HIS A 92 -1.12 33.11 -0.88
C HIS A 92 -1.76 33.74 -2.12
N ARG A 93 -3.06 33.55 -2.34
CA ARG A 93 -3.79 34.24 -3.42
C ARG A 93 -3.82 35.74 -3.21
N LYS A 94 -4.16 36.20 -2.00
CA LYS A 94 -4.19 37.63 -1.66
C LYS A 94 -2.83 38.30 -1.88
N PHE A 95 -1.75 37.64 -1.47
CA PHE A 95 -0.38 38.10 -1.73
C PHE A 95 -0.07 38.19 -3.24
N THR A 96 -0.46 37.18 -4.01
CA THR A 96 -0.24 37.15 -5.48
C THR A 96 -1.03 38.26 -6.18
N ASP A 97 -2.26 38.52 -5.73
CA ASP A 97 -3.13 39.58 -6.29
C ASP A 97 -2.65 40.99 -5.90
N GLU A 98 -2.08 41.17 -4.70
CA GLU A 98 -1.61 42.48 -4.19
C GLU A 98 -0.22 42.89 -4.72
N PHE A 99 0.68 41.94 -4.98
CA PHE A 99 2.06 42.25 -5.41
C PHE A 99 2.38 41.85 -6.86
N GLY A 100 1.59 40.97 -7.50
CA GLY A 100 1.82 40.53 -8.87
C GLY A 100 3.21 39.90 -9.08
N GLN A 101 3.73 40.00 -10.31
CA GLN A 101 5.02 39.40 -10.71
C GLN A 101 6.23 40.35 -10.54
N GLU A 102 5.98 41.62 -10.23
CA GLU A 102 7.00 42.66 -10.04
C GLU A 102 6.94 43.18 -8.59
N GLY A 103 7.51 42.40 -7.67
CA GLY A 103 7.71 42.86 -6.29
C GLY A 103 8.81 43.92 -6.24
N SER A 104 8.48 45.10 -5.74
CA SER A 104 9.44 46.11 -5.25
C SER A 104 9.27 46.33 -3.76
#